data_AF-Q505H4-F1
#
_entry.id   AF-Q505H4-F1
#
_cell.length_a   1.000
_cell.length_b   1.000
_cell.length_c   1.000
_cell.angle_alpha   90.00
_cell.angle_beta   90.00
_cell.angle_gamma   90.00
#
_symmetry.space_group_name_H-M   'P 1'
#
loop_
_entity.id
_entity.type
_entity.pdbx_description
1 polymer ?
#
loop_
_entity_poly.entity_id
_entity_poly.type
_entity_poly.pdbx_seq_one_letter_code
_entity_poly.pdbx_strand_id
1 'polypeptide(L)'
;MALHIHEACILLLVIPGLVTSAAISHEDYPADEGDQASSNDNLIFDDYRGKGCVDDSGFVYKLGERFFPGHSNCPCVCALDGPVCDQPECPKIHPKCTKVEHNGCCPECKEVKNFCEYHGKNYKILEEFKPSPCEWCRCEPSNEVHCVVADCAVPECVNPIYEPEQCCPVCKNGPNCFAGTTIIPAGIEVKVDDCNICHCHNGDWWKPAQCSKRECQGKQTV
;
A
#
# COMPACT_ATOMS: atom_id res chain seq x y z
N MET A 1 -20.12 -9.86 26.38
CA MET A 1 -18.74 -10.36 26.22
C MET A 1 -17.83 -9.14 26.21
N ALA A 2 -16.72 -9.20 26.93
CA ALA A 2 -16.07 -8.08 27.62
C ALA A 2 -15.43 -7.00 26.73
N LEU A 3 -15.50 -5.76 27.25
CA LEU A 3 -14.65 -4.61 26.94
C LEU A 3 -13.20 -4.87 27.40
N HIS A 4 -12.21 -4.33 26.70
CA HIS A 4 -11.05 -3.72 27.35
C HIS A 4 -10.44 -2.64 26.44
N ILE A 5 -10.61 -1.38 26.85
CA ILE A 5 -9.89 -0.20 26.37
C ILE A 5 -8.71 -0.04 27.33
N HIS A 6 -7.49 0.16 26.81
CA HIS A 6 -6.33 0.50 27.62
C HIS A 6 -5.88 1.93 27.31
N GLU A 7 -6.11 2.79 28.29
CA GLU A 7 -5.50 4.10 28.49
C GLU A 7 -3.97 3.95 28.63
N ALA A 8 -3.21 4.87 28.04
CA ALA A 8 -1.79 5.05 28.30
C ALA A 8 -1.44 6.54 28.28
N CYS A 9 -1.54 7.15 29.47
CA CYS A 9 -0.64 8.14 30.06
C CYS A 9 -0.18 9.33 29.20
N ILE A 10 -0.91 10.44 29.34
CA ILE A 10 -0.40 11.81 29.16
C ILE A 10 0.48 12.15 30.37
N LEU A 11 1.77 12.41 30.13
CA LEU A 11 2.72 12.96 31.10
C LEU A 11 2.86 14.46 30.83
N LEU A 12 2.12 15.27 31.59
CA LEU A 12 2.35 16.71 31.74
C LEU A 12 3.41 16.92 32.82
N LEU A 13 4.61 17.35 32.41
CA LEU A 13 5.65 17.80 33.32
C LEU A 13 5.35 19.24 33.75
N VAL A 14 4.93 19.37 35.00
CA VAL A 14 4.89 20.61 35.77
C VAL A 14 6.32 20.88 36.29
N ILE A 15 6.91 22.01 35.88
CA ILE A 15 8.15 22.52 36.48
C ILE A 15 7.76 23.66 37.43
N PRO A 16 7.96 23.53 38.76
CA PRO A 16 7.97 24.66 39.68
C PRO A 16 9.43 25.12 39.85
N GLY A 17 9.76 26.31 39.38
CA GLY A 17 11.13 26.83 39.38
C GLY A 17 11.20 28.27 39.87
N LEU A 18 11.44 28.40 41.18
CA LEU A 18 12.08 29.49 41.90
C LEU A 18 11.85 30.95 41.43
N VAL A 19 11.11 31.66 42.28
CA VAL A 19 11.12 33.11 42.41
C VAL A 19 12.48 33.54 42.96
N THR A 20 13.23 34.34 42.21
CA THR A 20 14.31 35.20 42.73
C THR A 20 13.99 36.64 42.37
N SER A 21 13.63 37.41 43.38
CA SER A 21 13.44 38.86 43.30
C SER A 21 14.83 39.50 43.15
N ALA A 22 15.22 39.85 41.94
CA ALA A 22 16.35 40.77 41.73
C ALA A 22 15.82 42.20 41.93
N ALA A 23 16.10 42.77 43.10
CA ALA A 23 15.99 44.19 43.34
C ALA A 23 17.00 44.90 42.44
N ILE A 24 16.53 45.58 41.40
CA ILE A 24 17.34 46.52 40.62
C ILE A 24 16.98 47.91 41.15
N SER A 25 17.95 48.50 41.83
CA SER A 25 17.94 49.86 42.32
C SER A 25 17.70 50.85 41.19
N HIS A 26 16.77 51.76 41.44
CA HIS A 26 16.51 52.96 40.66
C HIS A 26 17.78 53.82 40.63
N GLU A 27 18.50 53.84 39.51
CA GLU A 27 19.48 54.90 39.24
C GLU A 27 18.75 56.01 38.48
N ASP A 28 18.50 57.11 39.18
CA ASP A 28 18.08 58.38 38.61
C ASP A 28 19.17 58.87 37.64
N TYR A 29 18.88 58.79 36.34
CA TYR A 29 19.67 59.48 35.33
C TYR A 29 19.10 60.89 35.14
N PRO A 30 19.94 61.94 35.23
CA PRO A 30 19.49 63.31 35.09
C PRO A 30 19.03 63.59 33.65
N ALA A 31 17.92 64.32 33.52
CA ALA A 31 17.45 64.86 32.26
C ALA A 31 18.49 65.86 31.73
N ASP A 32 19.12 65.51 30.62
CA ASP A 32 20.02 66.39 29.89
C ASP A 32 19.20 67.39 29.08
N GLU A 33 19.21 68.66 29.52
CA GLU A 33 18.82 69.82 28.73
C GLU A 33 19.85 70.02 27.62
N GLY A 34 19.63 69.36 26.48
CA GLY A 34 20.41 69.53 25.26
C GLY A 34 19.67 70.38 24.22
N ASP A 35 20.07 71.65 24.15
CA ASP A 35 19.79 72.72 23.20
C ASP A 35 18.96 72.45 21.93
N GLN A 36 17.95 73.31 21.77
CA GLN A 36 17.29 73.66 20.52
C GLN A 36 18.29 74.20 19.48
N ALA A 37 18.41 73.54 18.33
CA ALA A 37 18.35 74.13 16.99
C ALA A 37 18.91 73.17 15.92
N SER A 38 18.06 72.34 15.32
CA SER A 38 18.34 71.74 14.01
C SER A 38 17.06 71.20 13.36
N SER A 39 16.48 72.03 12.50
CA SER A 39 15.59 71.69 11.37
C SER A 39 15.55 70.21 10.97
N ASN A 40 14.45 69.51 11.25
CA ASN A 40 13.88 68.51 10.34
C ASN A 40 12.42 68.19 10.70
N ASP A 41 11.50 69.02 10.19
CA ASP A 41 10.11 68.61 10.00
C ASP A 41 10.10 67.39 9.05
N ASN A 42 9.56 66.25 9.52
CA ASN A 42 9.07 65.05 8.78
C ASN A 42 9.45 63.69 9.40
N LEU A 43 9.27 63.50 10.72
CA LEU A 43 9.08 62.15 11.27
C LEU A 43 7.60 61.77 11.14
N ILE A 44 7.17 61.40 9.93
CA ILE A 44 5.86 60.79 9.69
C ILE A 44 5.93 59.36 10.21
N PHE A 45 5.39 59.13 11.41
CA PHE A 45 4.98 57.79 11.81
C PHE A 45 3.79 57.42 10.90
N ASP A 46 4.03 56.59 9.88
CA ASP A 46 2.94 56.04 9.07
C ASP A 46 1.95 55.35 10.03
N ASP A 47 0.71 55.85 10.12
CA ASP A 47 -0.36 55.22 10.90
C ASP A 47 -0.62 53.81 10.34
N TYR A 48 0.03 52.79 10.91
CA TYR A 48 -0.19 51.36 10.61
C TYR A 48 -1.62 50.88 10.93
N ARG A 49 -2.51 51.80 11.32
CA ARG A 49 -3.88 51.59 11.78
C ARG A 49 -4.80 51.24 10.60
N GLY A 50 -4.66 50.01 10.10
CA GLY A 50 -5.69 49.32 9.31
C GLY A 50 -5.53 49.33 7.81
N LYS A 51 -4.34 49.61 7.26
CA LYS A 51 -4.07 49.57 5.81
C LYS A 51 -2.93 48.64 5.40
N GLY A 52 -2.53 47.69 6.26
CA GLY A 52 -1.45 46.74 5.97
C GLY A 52 -1.92 45.30 6.05
N CYS A 53 -1.10 44.38 5.56
CA CYS A 53 -1.30 42.94 5.68
C CYS A 53 -0.47 42.42 6.84
N VAL A 54 -0.99 41.46 7.60
CA VAL A 54 -0.29 40.87 8.74
C VAL A 54 -0.13 39.37 8.49
N ASP A 55 1.08 38.83 8.62
CA ASP A 55 1.32 37.39 8.47
C ASP A 55 1.13 36.61 9.79
N ASP A 56 1.28 35.28 9.71
CA ASP A 56 1.18 34.37 10.86
C ASP A 56 2.23 34.64 11.96
N SER A 57 3.30 35.37 11.65
CA SER A 57 4.34 35.78 12.60
C SER A 57 4.04 37.13 13.28
N GLY A 58 2.99 37.83 12.83
CA GLY A 58 2.63 39.17 13.28
C GLY A 58 3.40 40.30 12.60
N PHE A 59 4.14 40.01 11.53
CA PHE A 59 4.85 41.03 10.76
C PHE A 59 3.88 41.81 9.87
N VAL A 60 4.00 43.15 9.87
CA VAL A 60 3.09 44.04 9.15
C VAL A 60 3.73 44.52 7.84
N TYR A 61 3.07 44.21 6.72
CA TYR A 61 3.46 44.61 5.37
C TYR A 61 2.69 45.85 4.92
N LYS A 62 3.40 46.78 4.27
CA LYS A 62 2.80 47.98 3.65
C LYS A 62 2.07 47.63 2.36
N LEU A 63 1.13 48.48 1.94
CA LEU A 63 0.46 48.34 0.64
C LEU A 63 1.49 48.29 -0.49
N GLY A 64 1.34 47.32 -1.38
CA GLY A 64 2.26 47.05 -2.50
C GLY A 64 3.46 46.17 -2.14
N GLU A 65 3.71 45.86 -0.86
CA GLU A 65 4.78 44.95 -0.48
C GLU A 65 4.44 43.50 -0.79
N ARG A 66 5.47 42.75 -1.22
CA ARG A 66 5.36 41.33 -1.53
C ARG A 66 5.85 40.50 -0.36
N PHE A 67 5.08 39.49 0.01
CA PHE A 67 5.36 38.64 1.15
C PHE A 67 4.94 37.19 0.92
N PHE A 68 5.36 36.30 1.82
CA PHE A 68 5.12 34.85 1.73
C PHE A 68 4.43 34.37 3.01
N PRO A 69 3.07 34.34 3.05
CA PRO A 69 2.34 33.91 4.22
C PRO A 69 2.50 32.41 4.48
N GLY A 70 3.20 32.07 5.55
CA GLY A 70 3.23 30.74 6.16
C GLY A 70 3.65 29.60 5.22
N HIS A 71 3.19 28.38 5.54
CA HIS A 71 3.53 27.14 4.85
C HIS A 71 3.15 27.13 3.36
N SER A 72 2.34 28.07 2.91
CA SER A 72 1.96 28.17 1.51
C SER A 72 3.12 28.63 0.63
N ASN A 73 4.12 29.39 1.13
CA ASN A 73 5.24 29.93 0.35
C ASN A 73 4.83 30.53 -1.02
N CYS A 74 3.54 30.86 -1.19
CA CYS A 74 3.03 31.51 -2.37
C CYS A 74 3.28 32.99 -2.17
N PRO A 75 3.85 33.66 -3.19
CA PRO A 75 4.02 35.07 -3.08
C PRO A 75 2.70 35.81 -3.16
N CYS A 76 2.47 36.67 -2.19
CA CYS A 76 1.30 37.53 -2.13
C CYS A 76 1.74 38.99 -2.15
N VAL A 77 0.93 39.85 -2.74
CA VAL A 77 1.09 41.30 -2.69
C VAL A 77 0.02 41.88 -1.78
N CYS A 78 0.40 42.76 -0.87
CA CYS A 78 -0.56 43.41 0.00
C CYS A 78 -1.36 44.48 -0.77
N ALA A 79 -2.61 44.17 -1.11
CA ALA A 79 -3.52 45.12 -1.74
C ALA A 79 -4.42 45.82 -0.71
N LEU A 80 -5.13 46.86 -1.14
CA LEU A 80 -6.05 47.63 -0.28
C LEU A 80 -7.16 46.76 0.35
N ASP A 81 -7.62 45.75 -0.38
CA ASP A 81 -8.69 44.83 0.04
C ASP A 81 -8.17 43.57 0.75
N GLY A 82 -6.85 43.45 0.95
CA GLY A 82 -6.19 42.29 1.56
C GLY A 82 -5.07 41.70 0.70
N PRO A 83 -4.46 40.59 1.14
CA PRO A 83 -3.38 39.96 0.40
C PRO A 83 -3.88 39.25 -0.86
N VAL A 84 -3.29 39.58 -2.00
CA VAL A 84 -3.58 38.95 -3.29
C VAL A 84 -2.42 38.03 -3.62
N CYS A 85 -2.67 36.72 -3.56
CA CYS A 85 -1.67 35.70 -3.83
C CYS A 85 -1.75 35.24 -5.29
N ASP A 86 -0.63 35.28 -5.99
CA ASP A 86 -0.52 34.71 -7.33
C ASP A 86 -0.45 33.18 -7.16
N GLN A 87 -1.53 32.48 -7.50
CA GLN A 87 -1.54 31.01 -7.52
C GLN A 87 -1.07 30.54 -8.91
N PRO A 88 0.17 30.04 -9.05
CA PRO A 88 0.62 29.44 -10.29
C PRO A 88 -0.16 28.14 -10.56
N GLU A 89 -0.25 27.74 -11.83
CA GLU A 89 -0.78 26.43 -12.19
C GLU A 89 0.15 25.34 -11.68
N CYS A 90 -0.20 24.72 -10.56
CA CYS A 90 0.62 23.68 -9.95
C CYS A 90 0.61 22.37 -10.74
N PRO A 91 1.75 21.66 -10.81
CA PRO A 91 1.83 20.36 -11.46
C PRO A 91 0.92 19.35 -10.74
N LYS A 92 0.24 18.50 -11.51
CA LYS A 92 -0.54 17.40 -10.96
C LYS A 92 0.41 16.37 -10.36
N ILE A 93 0.26 16.10 -9.06
CA ILE A 93 1.04 15.08 -8.35
C ILE A 93 0.70 13.70 -8.92
N HIS A 94 1.73 12.91 -9.23
CA HIS A 94 1.53 11.54 -9.72
C HIS A 94 0.84 10.69 -8.63
N PRO A 95 -0.17 9.86 -8.96
CA PRO A 95 -0.85 8.99 -7.99
C PRO A 95 0.06 7.94 -7.31
N LYS A 96 1.32 7.81 -7.75
CA LYS A 96 2.33 6.92 -7.16
C LYS A 96 3.10 7.61 -6.04
N CYS A 97 2.83 8.89 -5.80
CA CYS A 97 3.52 9.63 -4.77
C CYS A 97 3.14 9.10 -3.39
N THR A 98 4.13 8.66 -2.63
CA THR A 98 3.95 8.21 -1.24
C THR A 98 4.15 9.37 -0.26
N LYS A 99 5.01 10.34 -0.63
CA LYS A 99 5.32 11.50 0.22
C LYS A 99 5.29 12.79 -0.59
N VAL A 100 4.34 13.65 -0.21
CA VAL A 100 4.19 15.01 -0.77
C VAL A 100 4.78 16.01 0.22
N GLU A 101 5.68 16.87 -0.26
CA GLU A 101 6.20 17.99 0.52
C GLU A 101 5.59 19.31 0.04
N HIS A 102 5.28 20.19 0.99
CA HIS A 102 4.72 21.51 0.76
C HIS A 102 5.80 22.57 1.05
N ASN A 103 6.96 22.45 0.40
CA ASN A 103 8.10 23.35 0.61
C ASN A 103 8.05 24.63 -0.25
N GLY A 104 6.88 24.94 -0.82
CA GLY A 104 6.71 25.97 -1.83
C GLY A 104 5.23 26.18 -2.14
N CYS A 105 4.96 27.09 -3.08
CA CYS A 105 3.59 27.37 -3.53
C CYS A 105 2.89 26.15 -4.15
N CYS A 106 3.67 25.26 -4.76
CA CYS A 106 3.15 24.03 -5.33
C CYS A 106 3.66 22.81 -4.55
N PRO A 107 2.79 21.81 -4.32
CA PRO A 107 3.20 20.57 -3.67
C PRO A 107 4.08 19.73 -4.60
N GLU A 108 5.17 19.19 -4.06
CA GLU A 108 6.13 18.37 -4.80
C GLU A 108 6.13 16.93 -4.28
N CYS A 109 6.26 15.97 -5.19
CA CYS A 109 6.41 14.58 -4.82
C CYS A 109 7.88 14.27 -4.51
N LYS A 110 8.19 13.94 -3.25
CA LYS A 110 9.55 13.59 -2.84
C LYS A 110 9.87 12.10 -2.99
N GLU A 111 8.86 11.26 -2.76
CA GLU A 111 9.04 9.80 -2.79
C GLU A 111 7.95 9.16 -3.64
N VAL A 112 8.37 8.44 -4.68
CA VAL A 112 7.49 7.68 -5.56
C VAL A 112 7.52 6.22 -5.09
N LYS A 113 6.35 5.61 -4.96
CA LYS A 113 6.24 4.16 -4.74
C LYS A 113 6.85 3.48 -5.95
N ASN A 114 7.96 2.78 -5.75
CA ASN A 114 8.67 2.02 -6.80
C ASN A 114 8.61 0.51 -6.54
N PHE A 115 7.61 0.07 -5.79
CA PHE A 115 7.37 -1.32 -5.45
C PHE A 115 5.86 -1.62 -5.46
N CYS A 116 5.52 -2.87 -5.70
CA CYS A 116 4.20 -3.42 -5.41
C CYS A 116 4.22 -4.10 -4.06
N GLU A 117 3.08 -4.07 -3.36
CA GLU A 117 2.89 -4.79 -2.12
C GLU A 117 1.93 -5.95 -2.37
N TYR A 118 2.34 -7.17 -2.01
CA TYR A 118 1.51 -8.36 -2.11
C TYR A 118 1.66 -9.20 -0.85
N HIS A 119 0.56 -9.39 -0.12
CA HIS A 119 0.52 -10.15 1.14
C HIS A 119 1.61 -9.74 2.15
N GLY A 120 1.86 -8.44 2.31
CA GLY A 120 2.85 -7.88 3.23
C GLY A 120 4.31 -8.02 2.77
N LYS A 121 4.56 -8.48 1.54
CA LYS A 121 5.88 -8.47 0.90
C LYS A 121 5.95 -7.41 -0.18
N ASN A 122 7.12 -6.80 -0.33
CA ASN A 122 7.38 -5.78 -1.34
C ASN A 122 8.14 -6.39 -2.53
N TYR A 123 7.65 -6.13 -3.73
CA TYR A 123 8.23 -6.60 -5.00
C TYR A 123 8.59 -5.38 -5.85
N LYS A 124 9.72 -5.43 -6.55
CA LYS A 124 10.14 -4.35 -7.44
C LYS A 124 9.25 -4.29 -8.68
N ILE A 125 9.18 -3.11 -9.29
CA ILE A 125 8.51 -2.95 -10.59
C ILE A 125 9.13 -3.92 -11.61
N LEU A 126 8.27 -4.61 -12.37
CA LEU A 126 8.56 -5.69 -13.31
C LEU A 126 9.07 -7.00 -12.68
N GLU A 127 9.09 -7.11 -11.36
CA GLU A 127 9.45 -8.36 -10.68
C GLU A 127 8.31 -9.38 -10.83
N GLU A 128 8.69 -10.60 -11.21
CA GLU A 128 7.82 -11.75 -11.33
C GLU A 128 8.05 -12.70 -10.15
N PHE A 129 6.97 -13.20 -9.55
CA PHE A 129 7.03 -14.07 -8.39
C PHE A 129 5.90 -15.09 -8.40
N LYS A 130 6.11 -16.23 -7.74
CA LYS A 130 5.13 -17.32 -7.64
C LYS A 130 4.75 -17.55 -6.19
N PRO A 131 3.61 -17.02 -5.72
CA PRO A 131 3.13 -17.26 -4.35
C PRO A 131 2.85 -18.75 -4.07
N SER A 132 2.40 -19.47 -5.09
CA SER A 132 2.12 -20.90 -5.04
C SER A 132 2.52 -21.56 -6.38
N PRO A 133 2.63 -22.89 -6.46
CA PRO A 133 2.95 -23.58 -7.72
C PRO A 133 1.96 -23.25 -8.87
N CYS A 134 0.71 -22.94 -8.52
CA CYS A 134 -0.37 -22.63 -9.47
C CYS A 134 -0.56 -21.14 -9.76
N GLU A 135 0.10 -20.26 -9.02
CA GLU A 135 -0.12 -18.83 -9.14
C GLU A 135 1.19 -18.15 -9.54
N TRP A 136 1.11 -17.36 -10.61
CA TRP A 136 2.21 -16.55 -11.07
C TRP A 136 1.79 -15.10 -11.10
N CYS A 137 2.56 -14.23 -10.47
CA CYS A 137 2.26 -12.82 -10.32
C CYS A 137 3.40 -11.97 -10.87
N ARG A 138 3.05 -10.77 -11.36
CA ARG A 138 3.99 -9.76 -11.82
C ARG A 138 3.62 -8.40 -11.27
N CYS A 139 4.61 -7.69 -10.76
CA CYS A 139 4.45 -6.30 -10.35
C CYS A 139 4.52 -5.39 -11.58
N GLU A 140 3.40 -4.82 -11.98
CA GLU A 140 3.36 -3.94 -13.15
C GLU A 140 3.89 -2.54 -12.81
N PRO A 141 4.32 -1.75 -13.83
CA PRO A 141 4.73 -0.37 -13.63
C PRO A 141 3.68 0.52 -12.99
N SER A 142 2.40 0.12 -12.96
CA SER A 142 1.31 0.79 -12.26
C SER A 142 1.38 0.68 -10.73
N ASN A 143 2.32 -0.09 -10.17
CA ASN A 143 2.39 -0.48 -8.75
C ASN A 143 1.29 -1.47 -8.33
N GLU A 144 0.66 -2.11 -9.30
CA GLU A 144 -0.34 -3.15 -9.08
C GLU A 144 0.24 -4.52 -9.41
N VAL A 145 -0.22 -5.52 -8.67
CA VAL A 145 0.21 -6.91 -8.85
C VAL A 145 -0.82 -7.58 -9.73
N HIS A 146 -0.38 -8.10 -10.87
CA HIS A 146 -1.21 -8.87 -11.77
C HIS A 146 -0.85 -10.34 -11.64
N CYS A 147 -1.80 -11.14 -11.15
CA CYS A 147 -1.64 -12.57 -10.96
C CYS A 147 -2.45 -13.37 -11.98
N VAL A 148 -1.86 -14.44 -12.48
CA VAL A 148 -2.46 -15.44 -13.35
C VAL A 148 -2.48 -16.76 -12.59
N VAL A 149 -3.67 -17.34 -12.45
CA VAL A 149 -3.87 -18.66 -11.85
C VAL A 149 -3.92 -19.70 -12.97
N ALA A 150 -3.12 -20.76 -12.84
CA ALA A 150 -3.09 -21.84 -13.80
C ALA A 150 -4.39 -22.66 -13.75
N ASP A 151 -4.93 -22.96 -14.93
CA ASP A 151 -6.10 -23.83 -15.08
C ASP A 151 -5.63 -25.22 -15.54
N CYS A 152 -5.88 -26.23 -14.72
CA CYS A 152 -5.33 -27.57 -14.94
C CYS A 152 -6.26 -28.43 -15.78
N ALA A 153 -5.70 -29.10 -16.79
CA ALA A 153 -6.43 -30.13 -17.52
C ALA A 153 -6.84 -31.28 -16.57
N VAL A 154 -8.05 -31.80 -16.75
CA VAL A 154 -8.56 -32.93 -15.96
C VAL A 154 -7.72 -34.18 -16.27
N PRO A 155 -7.05 -34.80 -15.29
CA PRO A 155 -6.24 -35.98 -15.53
C PRO A 155 -7.09 -37.18 -15.99
N GLU A 156 -6.56 -37.98 -16.92
CA GLU A 156 -7.24 -39.18 -17.45
C GLU A 156 -7.10 -40.41 -16.54
N CYS A 157 -7.20 -40.25 -15.22
CA CYS A 157 -7.14 -41.35 -14.27
C CYS A 157 -8.02 -41.10 -13.06
N VAL A 158 -8.38 -42.18 -12.37
CA VAL A 158 -9.20 -42.10 -11.15
C VAL A 158 -8.38 -41.87 -9.87
N ASN A 159 -7.05 -41.91 -9.96
CA ASN A 159 -6.12 -41.74 -8.85
C ASN A 159 -4.99 -40.73 -9.15
N PRO A 160 -5.32 -39.46 -9.46
CA PRO A 160 -4.31 -38.42 -9.65
C PRO A 160 -3.48 -38.20 -8.38
N ILE A 161 -2.19 -37.93 -8.55
CA ILE A 161 -1.26 -37.61 -7.47
C ILE A 161 -0.94 -36.11 -7.53
N TYR A 162 -1.07 -35.43 -6.39
CA TYR A 162 -0.73 -34.02 -6.21
C TYR A 162 0.67 -33.90 -5.62
N GLU A 163 1.58 -33.27 -6.34
CA GLU A 163 2.96 -33.06 -5.89
C GLU A 163 3.14 -31.62 -5.38
N PRO A 164 3.88 -31.39 -4.27
CA PRO A 164 4.03 -30.06 -3.69
C PRO A 164 4.65 -28.99 -4.60
N GLU A 165 5.49 -29.40 -5.55
CA GLU A 165 6.21 -28.49 -6.45
C GLU A 165 5.46 -28.27 -7.77
N GLN A 166 4.42 -29.06 -8.04
CA GLN A 166 3.67 -29.01 -9.29
C GLN A 166 2.28 -28.43 -9.05
N CYS A 167 1.85 -27.54 -9.94
CA CYS A 167 0.49 -27.04 -9.86
C CYS A 167 -0.55 -28.14 -10.12
N CYS A 168 -0.41 -28.81 -11.27
CA CYS A 168 -1.44 -29.72 -11.76
C CYS A 168 -1.17 -31.16 -11.32
N PRO A 169 -2.23 -31.91 -10.94
CA PRO A 169 -2.10 -33.31 -10.59
C PRO A 169 -1.64 -34.16 -11.80
N VAL A 170 -0.91 -35.24 -11.51
CA VAL A 170 -0.39 -36.16 -12.53
C VAL A 170 -0.82 -37.61 -12.28
N CYS A 171 -1.08 -38.34 -13.36
CA CYS A 171 -1.31 -39.79 -13.34
C CYS A 171 0.01 -40.53 -13.53
N LYS A 172 0.77 -40.78 -12.45
CA LYS A 172 2.08 -41.46 -12.55
C LYS A 172 2.03 -42.83 -13.23
N ASN A 173 0.93 -43.55 -13.06
CA ASN A 173 0.72 -44.88 -13.62
C ASN A 173 0.03 -44.86 -14.99
N GLY A 174 -0.12 -43.68 -15.60
CA GLY A 174 -0.87 -43.50 -16.84
C GLY A 174 -2.40 -43.59 -16.65
N PRO A 175 -3.16 -43.59 -17.77
CA PRO A 175 -4.62 -43.63 -17.73
C PRO A 175 -5.15 -44.92 -17.10
N ASN A 176 -6.20 -44.81 -16.29
CA ASN A 176 -6.81 -45.93 -15.59
C ASN A 176 -8.28 -45.67 -15.24
N CYS A 177 -9.02 -46.73 -14.93
CA CYS A 177 -10.39 -46.62 -14.45
C CYS A 177 -10.73 -47.70 -13.42
N PHE A 178 -11.92 -47.58 -12.82
CA PHE A 178 -12.39 -48.51 -11.81
C PHE A 178 -13.02 -49.77 -12.42
N ALA A 179 -12.52 -50.93 -12.04
CA ALA A 179 -13.17 -52.23 -12.20
C ALA A 179 -13.73 -52.69 -10.84
N GLY A 180 -14.97 -52.29 -10.54
CA GLY A 180 -15.54 -52.45 -9.20
C GLY A 180 -14.80 -51.58 -8.19
N THR A 181 -14.02 -52.20 -7.30
CA THR A 181 -13.18 -51.51 -6.29
C THR A 181 -11.70 -51.45 -6.68
N THR A 182 -11.29 -52.13 -7.75
CA THR A 182 -9.89 -52.22 -8.17
C THR A 182 -9.61 -51.25 -9.30
N ILE A 183 -8.44 -50.60 -9.29
CA ILE A 183 -8.01 -49.72 -10.37
C ILE A 183 -7.23 -50.55 -11.40
N ILE A 184 -7.65 -50.49 -12.66
CA ILE A 184 -6.97 -51.17 -13.77
C ILE A 184 -6.49 -50.16 -14.81
N PRO A 185 -5.31 -50.38 -15.45
CA PRO A 185 -4.80 -49.51 -16.51
C PRO A 185 -5.68 -49.55 -17.77
N ALA A 186 -5.71 -48.45 -18.51
CA ALA A 186 -6.43 -48.34 -19.78
C ALA A 186 -5.76 -49.10 -20.92
N GLY A 187 -6.56 -49.62 -21.86
CA GLY A 187 -6.12 -50.25 -23.10
C GLY A 187 -5.70 -51.72 -23.00
N ILE A 188 -5.79 -52.34 -21.82
CA ILE A 188 -5.48 -53.76 -21.63
C ILE A 188 -6.62 -54.51 -20.92
N GLU A 189 -6.77 -55.80 -21.23
CA GLU A 189 -7.66 -56.70 -20.49
C GLU A 189 -6.96 -57.23 -19.24
N VAL A 190 -7.59 -57.09 -18.08
CA VAL A 190 -7.05 -57.52 -16.79
C VAL A 190 -8.01 -58.48 -16.12
N LYS A 191 -7.49 -59.64 -15.69
CA LYS A 191 -8.25 -60.60 -14.86
C LYS A 191 -8.29 -60.08 -13.42
N VAL A 192 -9.45 -59.57 -12.99
CA VAL A 192 -9.64 -58.94 -11.66
C VAL A 192 -9.94 -59.99 -10.58
N ASP A 193 -10.66 -61.05 -10.94
CA ASP A 193 -10.85 -62.24 -10.11
C ASP A 193 -10.89 -63.51 -10.98
N ASP A 194 -11.13 -64.68 -10.40
CA ASP A 194 -11.14 -65.94 -11.14
C ASP A 194 -12.11 -65.97 -12.33
N CYS A 195 -13.11 -65.10 -12.31
CA CYS A 195 -14.27 -65.11 -13.19
C CYS A 195 -14.36 -63.89 -14.09
N ASN A 196 -13.77 -62.76 -13.68
CA ASN A 196 -14.02 -61.46 -14.26
C ASN A 196 -12.76 -60.96 -14.94
N ILE A 197 -12.87 -60.80 -16.26
CA ILE A 197 -11.87 -60.10 -17.07
C ILE A 197 -12.46 -58.74 -17.43
N CYS A 198 -11.79 -57.67 -17.00
CA CYS A 198 -12.23 -56.30 -17.17
C CYS A 198 -11.32 -55.54 -18.13
N HIS A 199 -11.90 -54.67 -18.94
CA HIS A 199 -11.20 -53.83 -19.90
C HIS A 199 -11.60 -52.37 -19.71
N CYS A 200 -10.59 -51.49 -19.72
CA CYS A 200 -10.77 -50.05 -19.61
C CYS A 200 -10.46 -49.41 -20.96
N HIS A 201 -11.42 -48.72 -21.57
CA HIS A 201 -11.18 -48.06 -22.87
C HIS A 201 -10.42 -46.74 -22.69
N ASN A 202 -9.54 -46.41 -23.63
CA ASN A 202 -8.79 -45.15 -23.59
C ASN A 202 -9.75 -43.96 -23.69
N GLY A 203 -9.51 -42.93 -22.90
CA GLY A 203 -10.37 -41.75 -22.81
C GLY A 203 -11.57 -41.94 -21.89
N ASP A 204 -12.14 -43.14 -21.73
CA ASP A 204 -13.33 -43.41 -20.89
C ASP A 204 -13.00 -43.62 -19.40
N TRP A 205 -12.00 -42.90 -18.86
CA TRP A 205 -11.51 -43.10 -17.48
C TRP A 205 -12.59 -42.84 -16.41
N TRP A 206 -13.55 -41.96 -16.72
CA TRP A 206 -14.69 -41.63 -15.84
C TRP A 206 -15.77 -42.72 -15.82
N LYS A 207 -15.73 -43.67 -16.76
CA LYS A 207 -16.69 -44.80 -16.80
C LYS A 207 -16.11 -46.00 -16.04
N PRO A 208 -16.96 -46.81 -15.39
CA PRO A 208 -16.55 -48.11 -14.90
C PRO A 208 -16.04 -49.01 -16.04
N ALA A 209 -15.03 -49.84 -15.75
CA ALA A 209 -14.48 -50.80 -16.68
C ALA A 209 -15.54 -51.80 -17.17
N GLN A 210 -15.41 -52.23 -18.43
CA GLN A 210 -16.28 -53.24 -19.02
C GLN A 210 -15.78 -54.62 -18.61
N CYS A 211 -16.52 -55.30 -17.75
CA CYS A 211 -16.16 -56.62 -17.24
C CYS A 211 -16.99 -57.73 -17.90
N SER A 212 -16.31 -58.78 -18.37
CA SER A 212 -16.92 -60.01 -18.87
C SER A 212 -16.68 -61.15 -17.89
N LYS A 213 -17.74 -61.91 -17.58
CA LYS A 213 -17.66 -63.14 -16.78
C LYS A 213 -17.22 -64.29 -17.71
N ARG A 214 -16.00 -64.81 -17.56
CA ARG A 214 -15.56 -66.04 -18.24
C ARG A 214 -15.55 -67.21 -17.25
N GLU A 215 -16.08 -68.35 -17.70
CA GLU A 215 -16.34 -69.62 -17.02
C GLU A 215 -15.71 -69.82 -15.63
N CYS A 216 -16.35 -69.26 -14.63
CA CYS A 216 -16.15 -69.61 -13.24
C CYS A 216 -17.09 -70.73 -12.80
N GLN A 217 -17.08 -71.85 -13.52
CA GLN A 217 -17.79 -73.09 -13.17
C GLN A 217 -17.54 -74.09 -14.32
N GLY A 218 -17.02 -75.30 -14.11
CA GLY A 218 -16.93 -76.02 -12.86
C GLY A 218 -15.74 -76.99 -12.80
N LYS A 219 -14.95 -76.85 -11.74
CA LYS A 219 -14.69 -78.03 -10.90
C LYS A 219 -15.93 -78.24 -10.03
N GLN A 220 -16.96 -78.87 -10.58
CA GLN A 220 -17.81 -79.72 -9.75
C GLN A 220 -16.96 -80.94 -9.42
N THR A 221 -16.21 -80.88 -8.32
CA THR A 221 -15.69 -82.10 -7.68
C THR A 221 -16.91 -82.83 -7.11
N VAL A 222 -17.33 -83.89 -7.79
CA VAL A 222 -18.00 -85.04 -7.17
C VAL A 222 -16.96 -85.78 -6.35
#